data_AF-A0A949JAK2-F1
#
_entry.id   AF-A0A949JAK2-F1
#
_cell.length_a   1.000
_cell.length_b   1.000
_cell.length_c   1.000
_cell.angle_alpha   90.00
_cell.angle_beta   90.00
_cell.angle_gamma   90.00
#
_symmetry.space_group_name_H-M   'P 1'
#
loop_
_entity.id
_entity.type
_entity.pdbx_description
1 polymer ?
#
loop_
_entity_poly.entity_id
_entity_poly.type
_entity_poly.pdbx_seq_one_letter_code
_entity_poly.pdbx_strand_id
1 'polypeptide(L)'
;MSTARETLLNAAQAILENRPWSTVRMVEVAAVAGVSRQTLYNEFSSKEGLGNALVSQRVEVFVQGAAATVATARREGGEPAVCWATGVVWILHRAREEAVVRAALTGGWSARLPLPQFSPEQLLSRLCDRMLAALDAAGTVPLEDPRTWRRACEAGLRLALSYVVAPPREPEAAARVADVVTALWVHLRADEGERRMGSGAETARMSRPPEPGRIPGPTRGGAQGPGAGHGRAGVPERPRES
;
A
#
# COMPACT_ATOMS: atom_id res chain seq x y z
N MET A 1 -10.06 -13.85 -29.57
CA MET A 1 -11.53 -13.73 -29.58
C MET A 1 -11.97 -13.36 -28.17
N SER A 2 -12.84 -12.36 -27.99
CA SER A 2 -13.32 -12.05 -26.65
C SER A 2 -14.21 -13.17 -26.13
N THR A 3 -14.06 -13.52 -24.86
CA THR A 3 -14.94 -14.51 -24.23
C THR A 3 -16.35 -13.93 -24.08
N ALA A 4 -17.37 -14.79 -23.97
CA ALA A 4 -18.75 -14.32 -23.70
C ALA A 4 -18.80 -13.47 -22.41
N ARG A 5 -18.00 -13.86 -21.41
CA ARG A 5 -17.80 -13.11 -20.16
C ARG A 5 -17.27 -11.70 -20.41
N GLU A 6 -16.20 -11.54 -21.19
CA GLU A 6 -15.64 -10.23 -21.51
C GLU A 6 -16.63 -9.34 -22.28
N THR A 7 -17.33 -9.91 -23.26
CA THR A 7 -18.34 -9.17 -24.03
C THR A 7 -19.48 -8.66 -23.13
N LEU A 8 -19.93 -9.49 -22.18
CA LEU A 8 -20.95 -9.10 -21.20
C LEU A 8 -20.48 -8.00 -20.25
N LEU A 9 -19.22 -8.05 -19.77
CA LEU A 9 -18.68 -7.01 -18.91
C LEU A 9 -18.47 -5.69 -19.65
N ASN A 10 -18.02 -5.73 -20.91
CA ASN A 10 -17.91 -4.56 -21.78
C ASN A 10 -19.29 -3.92 -22.03
N ALA A 11 -20.32 -4.73 -22.28
CA ALA A 11 -21.69 -4.24 -22.44
C ALA A 11 -22.22 -3.60 -21.15
N ALA A 12 -21.99 -4.22 -19.99
CA ALA A 12 -22.39 -3.68 -18.70
C ALA A 12 -21.69 -2.34 -18.39
N GLN A 13 -20.39 -2.23 -18.73
CA GLN A 13 -19.63 -1.00 -18.61
C GLN A 13 -20.21 0.12 -19.49
N ALA A 14 -20.46 -0.14 -20.77
CA ALA A 14 -21.01 0.86 -21.70
C ALA A 14 -22.37 1.39 -21.25
N ILE A 15 -23.19 0.54 -20.64
CA ILE A 15 -24.47 0.95 -20.04
C ILE A 15 -24.23 1.84 -18.79
N LEU A 16 -23.28 1.45 -17.93
CA LEU A 16 -22.97 2.15 -16.67
C LEU A 16 -22.43 3.57 -16.89
N GLU A 17 -21.75 3.81 -18.02
CA GLU A 17 -21.26 5.14 -18.40
C GLU A 17 -22.39 6.15 -18.63
N ASN A 18 -23.58 5.68 -19.01
CA ASN A 18 -24.70 6.54 -19.38
C ASN A 18 -25.82 6.58 -18.32
N ARG A 19 -25.90 5.59 -17.44
CA ARG A 19 -27.02 5.42 -16.50
C ARG A 19 -26.58 4.78 -15.19
N PRO A 20 -27.26 5.08 -14.06
CA PRO A 20 -26.92 4.50 -12.77
C PRO A 20 -27.21 2.99 -12.73
N TRP A 21 -26.36 2.25 -12.00
CA TRP A 21 -26.43 0.79 -11.85
C TRP A 21 -27.81 0.29 -11.40
N SER A 22 -28.52 1.02 -10.54
CA SER A 22 -29.87 0.69 -10.08
C SER A 22 -30.85 0.46 -11.23
N THR A 23 -30.70 1.18 -12.35
CA THR A 23 -31.57 1.08 -13.54
C THR A 23 -31.16 0.00 -14.54
N VAL A 24 -29.97 -0.57 -14.40
CA VAL A 24 -29.44 -1.59 -15.32
C VAL A 24 -30.25 -2.88 -15.22
N ARG A 25 -30.67 -3.43 -16.36
CA ARG A 25 -31.43 -4.68 -16.43
C ARG A 25 -30.60 -5.77 -17.12
N MET A 26 -30.61 -6.98 -16.55
CA MET A 26 -29.87 -8.13 -17.10
C MET A 26 -30.21 -8.41 -18.57
N VAL A 27 -31.49 -8.34 -18.94
CA VAL A 27 -31.93 -8.54 -20.33
C VAL A 27 -31.32 -7.54 -21.31
N GLU A 28 -31.12 -6.30 -20.87
CA GLU A 28 -30.52 -5.25 -21.69
C GLU A 28 -29.02 -5.48 -21.89
N VAL A 29 -28.31 -5.90 -20.83
CA VAL A 29 -26.90 -6.27 -20.92
C VAL A 29 -26.70 -7.43 -21.91
N ALA A 30 -27.53 -8.47 -21.83
CA ALA A 30 -27.48 -9.60 -22.77
C ALA A 30 -27.71 -9.14 -24.22
N ALA A 31 -28.70 -8.26 -24.43
CA ALA A 31 -29.01 -7.73 -25.76
C ALA A 31 -27.86 -6.90 -26.34
N VAL A 32 -27.26 -6.00 -25.55
CA VAL A 32 -26.10 -5.19 -25.97
C VAL A 32 -24.87 -6.07 -26.24
N ALA A 33 -24.67 -7.13 -25.44
CA ALA A 33 -23.59 -8.08 -25.62
C ALA A 33 -23.81 -9.06 -26.79
N GLY A 34 -25.00 -9.09 -27.40
CA GLY A 34 -25.34 -10.04 -28.46
C GLY A 34 -25.39 -11.50 -28.00
N VAL A 35 -25.65 -11.75 -26.72
CA VAL A 35 -25.74 -13.11 -26.15
C VAL A 35 -27.14 -13.41 -25.60
N SER A 36 -27.45 -14.69 -25.40
CA SER A 36 -28.72 -15.09 -24.81
C SER A 36 -28.80 -14.72 -23.33
N ARG A 37 -30.03 -14.54 -22.81
CA ARG A 37 -30.27 -14.39 -21.36
C ARG A 37 -29.72 -15.57 -20.57
N GLN A 38 -29.89 -16.79 -21.06
CA GLN A 38 -29.39 -18.00 -20.42
C GLN A 38 -27.87 -17.95 -20.27
N THR A 39 -27.14 -17.55 -21.32
CA THR A 39 -25.68 -17.38 -21.28
C THR A 39 -25.27 -16.39 -20.19
N LEU A 40 -25.93 -15.23 -20.11
CA LEU A 40 -25.64 -14.24 -19.09
C LEU A 40 -25.88 -14.78 -17.67
N TYR A 41 -26.98 -15.51 -17.44
CA TYR A 41 -27.27 -16.08 -16.13
C TYR A 41 -26.33 -17.25 -15.79
N ASN A 42 -25.85 -18.01 -16.78
CA ASN A 42 -24.83 -19.03 -16.56
C ASN A 42 -23.49 -18.42 -16.15
N GLU A 43 -23.12 -17.25 -16.68
CA GLU A 43 -21.83 -16.60 -16.40
C GLU A 43 -21.78 -15.86 -15.06
N PHE A 44 -22.90 -15.28 -14.62
CA PHE A 44 -22.93 -14.36 -13.47
C PHE A 44 -24.01 -14.66 -12.43
N SER A 45 -24.96 -15.53 -12.70
CA SER A 45 -26.08 -15.94 -11.84
C SER A 45 -27.07 -14.85 -11.44
N SER A 46 -26.62 -13.61 -11.18
CA SER A 46 -27.44 -12.49 -10.70
C SER A 46 -26.88 -11.15 -11.15
N LYS A 47 -27.71 -10.09 -11.06
CA LYS A 47 -27.26 -8.71 -11.31
C LYS A 47 -26.12 -8.33 -10.38
N GLU A 48 -26.18 -8.73 -9.12
CA GLU A 48 -25.11 -8.49 -8.16
C GLU A 48 -23.81 -9.20 -8.57
N GLY A 49 -23.88 -10.46 -9.01
CA GLY A 49 -22.73 -11.21 -9.51
C GLY A 49 -22.09 -10.56 -10.74
N LEU A 50 -22.90 -10.05 -11.66
CA LEU A 50 -22.41 -9.26 -12.81
C LEU A 50 -21.73 -7.97 -12.35
N GLY A 51 -22.34 -7.25 -11.39
CA GLY A 51 -21.80 -6.01 -10.85
C GLY A 51 -20.44 -6.23 -10.18
N ASN A 52 -20.32 -7.23 -9.32
CA ASN A 52 -19.08 -7.61 -8.64
C ASN A 52 -17.98 -7.99 -9.63
N ALA A 53 -18.33 -8.75 -10.67
CA ALA A 53 -17.40 -9.14 -11.72
C ALA A 53 -16.93 -7.94 -12.55
N LEU A 54 -17.83 -7.00 -12.86
CA LEU A 54 -17.49 -5.76 -13.55
C LEU A 54 -16.50 -4.93 -12.72
N VAL A 55 -16.80 -4.67 -11.45
CA VAL A 55 -15.88 -3.90 -10.58
C VAL A 55 -14.52 -4.57 -10.49
N SER A 56 -14.49 -5.89 -10.25
CA SER A 56 -13.25 -6.65 -10.13
C SER A 56 -12.42 -6.58 -11.40
N GLN A 57 -13.05 -6.70 -12.58
CA GLN A 57 -12.35 -6.58 -13.87
C GLN A 57 -11.83 -5.15 -14.10
N ARG A 58 -12.63 -4.12 -13.82
CA ARG A 58 -12.18 -2.72 -13.97
C ARG A 58 -10.99 -2.41 -13.08
N VAL A 59 -11.03 -2.88 -11.83
CA VAL A 59 -9.91 -2.74 -10.90
C VAL A 59 -8.68 -3.52 -11.34
N GLU A 60 -8.86 -4.72 -11.91
CA GLU A 60 -7.75 -5.50 -12.46
C GLU A 60 -7.05 -4.75 -13.60
N VAL A 61 -7.82 -4.29 -14.58
CA VAL A 61 -7.31 -3.51 -15.72
C VAL A 61 -6.62 -2.24 -15.23
N PHE A 62 -7.20 -1.58 -14.23
CA PHE A 62 -6.61 -0.40 -13.60
C PHE A 62 -5.24 -0.70 -12.96
N VAL A 63 -5.15 -1.72 -12.11
CA VAL A 63 -3.88 -2.11 -11.44
C VAL A 63 -2.82 -2.51 -12.46
N GLN A 64 -3.20 -3.25 -13.51
CA GLN A 64 -2.30 -3.65 -14.59
C GLN A 64 -1.81 -2.45 -15.39
N GLY A 65 -2.68 -1.48 -15.71
CA GLY A 65 -2.30 -0.27 -16.43
C GLY A 65 -1.32 0.62 -15.65
N ALA A 66 -1.51 0.76 -14.34
CA ALA A 66 -0.58 1.49 -13.48
C ALA A 66 0.81 0.82 -13.47
N ALA A 67 0.85 -0.50 -13.30
CA ALA A 67 2.09 -1.26 -13.30
C ALA A 67 2.81 -1.23 -14.66
N ALA A 68 2.05 -1.33 -15.76
CA ALA A 68 2.60 -1.24 -17.11
C ALA A 68 3.19 0.15 -17.41
N THR A 69 2.58 1.21 -16.89
CA THR A 69 3.08 2.59 -17.00
C THR A 69 4.44 2.72 -16.31
N VAL A 70 4.55 2.22 -15.08
CA VAL A 70 5.82 2.22 -14.32
C VAL A 70 6.89 1.40 -15.05
N ALA A 71 6.56 0.19 -15.50
CA ALA A 71 7.49 -0.68 -16.22
C ALA A 71 7.98 -0.06 -17.53
N THR A 72 7.12 0.69 -18.22
CA THR A 72 7.50 1.37 -19.48
C THR A 72 8.49 2.50 -19.20
N ALA A 73 8.17 3.39 -18.26
CA ALA A 73 9.09 4.46 -17.86
C ALA A 73 10.45 3.91 -17.37
N ARG A 74 10.43 2.76 -16.68
CA ARG A 74 11.67 2.12 -16.21
C ARG A 74 12.51 1.54 -17.33
N ARG A 75 11.89 0.89 -18.32
CA ARG A 75 12.59 0.37 -19.52
C ARG A 75 13.20 1.48 -20.37
N GLU A 76 12.60 2.66 -20.36
CA GLU A 76 13.11 3.86 -21.01
C GLU A 76 14.29 4.51 -20.25
N GLY A 77 14.74 3.91 -19.14
CA GLY A 77 15.90 4.37 -18.37
C GLY A 77 15.56 5.38 -17.28
N GLY A 78 14.28 5.58 -16.96
CA GLY A 78 13.87 6.48 -15.89
C GLY A 78 14.37 6.04 -14.50
N GLU A 79 14.71 7.01 -13.67
CA GLU A 79 15.03 6.78 -12.25
C GLU A 79 13.83 6.20 -11.50
N PRO A 80 14.02 5.32 -10.50
CA PRO A 80 12.92 4.59 -9.86
C PRO A 80 11.80 5.48 -9.29
N ALA A 81 12.16 6.57 -8.59
CA ALA A 81 11.19 7.50 -8.03
C ALA A 81 10.39 8.26 -9.11
N VAL A 82 11.04 8.59 -10.24
CA VAL A 82 10.38 9.24 -11.38
C VAL A 82 9.42 8.26 -12.06
N CYS A 83 9.83 7.02 -12.28
CA CYS A 83 8.97 5.97 -12.86
C CYS A 83 7.73 5.73 -11.99
N TRP A 84 7.90 5.70 -10.67
CA TRP A 84 6.80 5.62 -9.72
C TRP A 84 5.82 6.78 -9.87
N ALA A 85 6.34 8.02 -9.90
CA ALA A 85 5.53 9.21 -10.07
C ALA A 85 4.76 9.22 -11.40
N THR A 86 5.34 8.72 -12.49
CA THR A 86 4.64 8.53 -13.77
C THR A 86 3.44 7.59 -13.64
N GLY A 87 3.58 6.47 -12.93
CA GLY A 87 2.46 5.58 -12.62
C GLY A 87 1.37 6.27 -11.79
N VAL A 88 1.76 7.12 -10.85
CA VAL A 88 0.82 7.92 -10.04
C VAL A 88 0.06 8.94 -10.88
N VAL A 89 0.70 9.63 -11.83
CA VAL A 89 0.01 10.52 -12.78
C VAL A 89 -1.07 9.76 -13.55
N TRP A 90 -0.73 8.58 -14.04
CA TRP A 90 -1.68 7.71 -14.73
C TRP A 90 -2.86 7.33 -13.84
N ILE A 91 -2.61 6.99 -12.57
CA ILE A 91 -3.67 6.70 -11.58
C ILE A 91 -4.60 7.90 -11.40
N LEU A 92 -4.06 9.10 -11.20
CA LEU A 92 -4.83 10.32 -10.99
C LEU A 92 -5.69 10.65 -12.21
N HIS A 93 -5.14 10.47 -13.41
CA HIS A 93 -5.87 10.65 -14.66
C HIS A 93 -7.03 9.66 -14.78
N ARG A 94 -6.78 8.36 -14.56
CA ARG A 94 -7.83 7.32 -14.58
C ARG A 94 -8.91 7.54 -13.52
N ALA A 95 -8.54 7.97 -12.32
CA ALA A 95 -9.49 8.28 -11.25
C ALA A 95 -10.41 9.48 -11.58
N ARG A 96 -10.03 10.35 -12.53
CA ARG A 96 -10.88 11.44 -13.02
C ARG A 96 -11.85 10.98 -14.11
N GLU A 97 -11.44 10.03 -14.94
CA GLU A 97 -12.22 9.54 -16.08
C GLU A 97 -13.21 8.44 -15.69
N GLU A 98 -12.86 7.61 -14.71
CA GLU A 98 -13.60 6.39 -14.40
C GLU A 98 -14.20 6.42 -13.00
N ALA A 99 -15.53 6.54 -12.91
CA ALA A 99 -16.25 6.58 -11.65
C ALA A 99 -16.05 5.31 -10.77
N VAL A 100 -15.96 4.13 -11.39
CA VAL A 100 -15.68 2.87 -10.67
C VAL A 100 -14.28 2.89 -10.05
N VAL A 101 -13.27 3.34 -10.79
CA VAL A 101 -11.90 3.46 -10.27
C VAL A 101 -11.84 4.49 -9.14
N ARG A 102 -12.46 5.66 -9.34
CA ARG A 102 -12.53 6.69 -8.29
C ARG A 102 -13.17 6.15 -7.00
N ALA A 103 -14.30 5.45 -7.12
CA ALA A 103 -15.00 4.89 -5.97
C ALA A 103 -14.17 3.78 -5.29
N ALA A 104 -13.50 2.93 -6.07
CA ALA A 104 -12.62 1.89 -5.55
C ALA A 104 -11.43 2.46 -4.76
N LEU A 105 -10.84 3.56 -5.23
CA LEU A 105 -9.71 4.23 -4.58
C LEU A 105 -10.10 5.02 -3.31
N THR A 106 -11.31 5.57 -3.26
CA THR A 106 -11.74 6.51 -2.21
C THR A 106 -12.74 5.91 -1.22
N GLY A 107 -13.29 4.73 -1.51
CA GLY A 107 -14.42 4.16 -0.77
C GLY A 107 -15.76 4.88 -1.03
N GLY A 108 -15.77 5.90 -1.91
CA GLY A 108 -16.94 6.73 -2.21
C GLY A 108 -17.97 6.06 -3.12
N TRP A 109 -18.47 4.89 -2.72
CA TRP A 109 -19.50 4.16 -3.47
C TRP A 109 -20.86 4.87 -3.36
N SER A 110 -21.55 4.97 -4.48
CA SER A 110 -22.90 5.53 -4.54
C SER A 110 -23.89 4.48 -5.07
N ALA A 111 -25.19 4.71 -4.87
CA ALA A 111 -26.25 3.86 -5.45
C ALA A 111 -26.21 3.78 -7.00
N ARG A 112 -25.37 4.59 -7.65
CA ARG A 112 -25.12 4.55 -9.10
C ARG A 112 -24.12 3.49 -9.53
N LEU A 113 -23.37 2.88 -8.60
CA LEU A 113 -22.32 1.90 -8.90
C LEU A 113 -22.64 0.54 -8.25
N PRO A 114 -22.22 -0.57 -8.88
CA PRO A 114 -22.15 -1.85 -8.19
C PRO A 114 -21.16 -1.76 -7.01
N LEU A 115 -21.50 -2.39 -5.88
CA LEU A 115 -20.63 -2.42 -4.71
C LEU A 115 -19.46 -3.39 -4.93
N PRO A 116 -18.27 -3.11 -4.39
CA PRO A 116 -17.12 -4.02 -4.46
C PRO A 116 -17.20 -5.08 -3.37
N GLN A 117 -16.37 -6.12 -3.52
CA GLN A 117 -16.09 -7.10 -2.46
C GLN A 117 -14.68 -6.91 -1.87
N PHE A 118 -14.11 -5.72 -2.00
CA PHE A 118 -12.80 -5.35 -1.47
C PHE A 118 -12.85 -3.98 -0.83
N SER A 119 -11.92 -3.71 0.08
CA SER A 119 -11.75 -2.41 0.71
C SER A 119 -10.74 -1.53 -0.06
N PRO A 120 -10.80 -0.19 0.08
CA PRO A 120 -9.78 0.71 -0.50
C PRO A 120 -8.35 0.39 -0.03
N GLU A 121 -8.18 -0.07 1.22
CA GLU A 121 -6.88 -0.46 1.77
C GLU A 121 -6.30 -1.70 1.07
N GLN A 122 -7.15 -2.70 0.78
CA GLN A 122 -6.74 -3.89 0.02
C GLN A 122 -6.30 -3.51 -1.40
N LEU A 123 -7.03 -2.61 -2.05
CA LEU A 123 -6.64 -2.09 -3.37
C LEU A 123 -5.33 -1.31 -3.31
N LEU A 124 -5.16 -0.44 -2.32
CA LEU A 124 -3.93 0.34 -2.13
C LEU A 124 -2.70 -0.58 -1.97
N SER A 125 -2.80 -1.59 -1.10
CA SER A 125 -1.69 -2.55 -0.91
C SER A 125 -1.37 -3.26 -2.21
N ARG A 126 -2.40 -3.78 -2.90
CA ARG A 126 -2.27 -4.50 -4.17
C ARG A 126 -1.62 -3.65 -5.26
N LEU A 127 -2.05 -2.39 -5.37
CA LEU A 127 -1.53 -1.43 -6.33
C LEU A 127 -0.06 -1.14 -6.06
N CYS A 128 0.29 -0.90 -4.78
CA CYS A 128 1.66 -0.67 -4.37
C CYS A 128 2.57 -1.87 -4.70
N ASP A 129 2.14 -3.07 -4.30
CA ASP A 129 2.81 -4.34 -4.59
C ASP A 129 3.07 -4.53 -6.09
N ARG A 130 2.03 -4.35 -6.90
CA ARG A 130 2.12 -4.61 -8.33
C ARG A 130 3.01 -3.60 -9.04
N MET A 131 2.92 -2.31 -8.69
CA MET A 131 3.75 -1.26 -9.26
C MET A 131 5.22 -1.42 -8.88
N LEU A 132 5.52 -1.77 -7.62
CA LEU A 132 6.89 -2.05 -7.17
C LEU A 132 7.48 -3.28 -7.87
N ALA A 133 6.71 -4.37 -7.98
CA ALA A 133 7.16 -5.55 -8.71
C ALA A 133 7.43 -5.24 -10.19
N ALA A 134 6.61 -4.38 -10.81
CA ALA A 134 6.83 -3.92 -12.19
C ALA A 134 8.06 -3.00 -12.30
N LEU A 135 8.30 -2.14 -11.30
CA LEU A 135 9.48 -1.28 -11.24
C LEU A 135 10.77 -2.08 -11.14
N ASP A 136 10.79 -3.08 -10.26
CA ASP A 136 11.94 -3.96 -10.04
C ASP A 136 12.21 -4.83 -11.28
N ALA A 137 11.18 -5.52 -11.80
CA ALA A 137 11.31 -6.42 -12.94
C ALA A 137 11.69 -5.72 -14.26
N ALA A 138 11.39 -4.43 -14.40
CA ALA A 138 11.73 -3.64 -15.57
C ALA A 138 13.12 -2.98 -15.48
N GLY A 139 13.76 -2.99 -14.31
CA GLY A 139 15.10 -2.45 -14.11
C GLY A 139 16.20 -3.39 -14.58
N THR A 140 17.36 -2.84 -14.94
CA THR A 140 18.58 -3.62 -15.23
C THR A 140 19.33 -4.02 -13.96
N VAL A 141 19.11 -3.31 -12.87
CA VAL A 141 19.66 -3.57 -11.54
C VAL A 141 18.48 -3.72 -10.57
N PRO A 142 18.48 -4.75 -9.70
CA PRO A 142 17.46 -4.92 -8.67
C PRO A 142 17.35 -3.71 -7.75
N LEU A 143 16.15 -3.42 -7.27
CA LEU A 143 15.93 -2.38 -6.28
C LEU A 143 16.59 -2.76 -4.95
N GLU A 144 17.51 -1.93 -4.49
CA GLU A 144 18.08 -2.06 -3.16
C GLU A 144 17.02 -1.81 -2.08
N ASP A 145 16.95 -2.69 -1.08
CA ASP A 145 16.03 -2.62 0.05
C ASP A 145 14.54 -2.43 -0.33
N PRO A 146 13.89 -3.50 -0.86
CA PRO A 146 12.49 -3.45 -1.27
C PRO A 146 11.50 -3.06 -0.16
N ARG A 147 11.86 -3.28 1.11
CA ARG A 147 10.97 -2.96 2.26
C ARG A 147 10.91 -1.45 2.48
N THR A 148 12.04 -0.77 2.41
CA THR A 148 12.10 0.70 2.50
C THR A 148 11.42 1.34 1.31
N TRP A 149 11.66 0.84 0.10
CA TRP A 149 10.93 1.27 -1.10
C TRP A 149 9.42 1.12 -0.94
N ARG A 150 8.95 -0.04 -0.44
CA ARG A 150 7.53 -0.26 -0.18
C ARG A 150 6.92 0.84 0.67
N ARG A 151 7.56 1.18 1.80
CA ARG A 151 7.06 2.21 2.72
C ARG A 151 6.99 3.59 2.06
N ALA A 152 8.05 3.99 1.36
CA ALA A 152 8.11 5.28 0.66
C ALA A 152 7.02 5.38 -0.44
N CYS A 153 6.90 4.33 -1.25
CA CYS A 153 5.90 4.19 -2.30
C CYS A 153 4.47 4.20 -1.75
N GLU A 154 4.19 3.47 -0.68
CA GLU A 154 2.88 3.42 -0.02
C GLU A 154 2.46 4.79 0.51
N ALA A 155 3.40 5.57 1.07
CA ALA A 155 3.17 6.95 1.47
C ALA A 155 2.87 7.86 0.27
N GLY A 156 3.64 7.73 -0.81
CA GLY A 156 3.40 8.44 -2.07
C GLY A 156 2.02 8.16 -2.67
N LEU A 157 1.56 6.90 -2.64
CA LEU A 157 0.21 6.54 -3.09
C LEU A 157 -0.88 7.11 -2.17
N ARG A 158 -0.69 7.15 -0.85
CA ARG A 158 -1.65 7.81 0.05
C ARG A 158 -1.75 9.31 -0.22
N LEU A 159 -0.63 9.97 -0.53
CA LEU A 159 -0.64 11.36 -0.99
C LEU A 159 -1.41 11.51 -2.31
N ALA A 160 -1.20 10.59 -3.27
CA ALA A 160 -1.96 10.59 -4.51
C ALA A 160 -3.47 10.40 -4.29
N LEU A 161 -3.87 9.50 -3.39
CA LEU A 161 -5.29 9.32 -3.01
C LEU A 161 -5.88 10.61 -2.44
N SER A 162 -5.12 11.37 -1.66
CA SER A 162 -5.52 12.70 -1.20
C SER A 162 -5.84 13.63 -2.38
N TYR A 163 -5.03 13.61 -3.45
CA TYR A 163 -5.28 14.39 -4.66
C TYR A 163 -6.51 13.93 -5.47
N VAL A 164 -6.95 12.68 -5.35
CA VAL A 164 -8.21 12.22 -5.96
C VAL A 164 -9.41 12.88 -5.27
N VAL A 165 -9.35 13.03 -3.94
CA VAL A 165 -10.41 13.64 -3.12
C VAL A 165 -10.35 15.17 -3.15
N ALA A 166 -9.15 15.73 -3.02
CA ALA A 166 -8.86 17.16 -2.98
C ALA A 166 -7.80 17.51 -4.05
N PRO A 167 -8.20 17.72 -5.31
CA PRO A 167 -7.27 17.98 -6.40
C PRO A 167 -6.40 19.22 -6.15
N PRO A 168 -5.09 19.15 -6.44
CA PRO A 168 -4.21 20.31 -6.33
C PRO A 168 -4.58 21.35 -7.41
N ARG A 169 -4.31 22.62 -7.11
CA ARG A 169 -4.59 23.75 -8.02
C ARG A 169 -3.70 23.75 -9.27
N GLU A 170 -2.57 23.04 -9.26
CA GLU A 170 -1.56 23.01 -10.32
C GLU A 170 -1.09 21.57 -10.65
N PRO A 171 -0.54 21.31 -11.85
CA PRO A 171 -0.20 19.97 -12.34
C PRO A 171 1.00 19.29 -11.68
N GLU A 172 1.49 19.78 -10.54
CA GLU A 172 2.69 19.29 -9.85
C GLU A 172 2.49 18.02 -9.01
N ALA A 173 1.33 17.37 -9.09
CA ALA A 173 1.03 16.18 -8.28
C ALA A 173 2.09 15.08 -8.42
N ALA A 174 2.62 14.91 -9.64
CA ALA A 174 3.68 13.95 -9.95
C ALA A 174 4.99 14.28 -9.23
N ALA A 175 5.45 15.53 -9.37
CA ALA A 175 6.71 16.01 -8.80
C ALA A 175 6.67 15.90 -7.28
N ARG A 176 5.58 16.36 -6.64
CA ARG A 176 5.43 16.26 -5.18
C ARG A 176 5.43 14.82 -4.68
N VAL A 177 4.85 13.89 -5.44
CA VAL A 177 4.90 12.46 -5.09
C VAL A 177 6.30 11.90 -5.26
N ALA A 178 7.02 12.25 -6.34
CA ALA A 178 8.41 11.86 -6.54
C ALA A 178 9.31 12.38 -5.40
N ASP A 179 9.13 13.63 -5.00
CA ASP A 179 9.88 14.27 -3.92
C ASP A 179 9.64 13.56 -2.59
N VAL A 180 8.38 13.27 -2.24
CA VAL A 180 8.03 12.54 -1.01
C VAL A 180 8.60 11.14 -1.01
N VAL A 181 8.48 10.40 -2.11
CA VAL A 181 9.04 9.04 -2.22
C VAL A 181 10.56 9.06 -2.06
N THR A 182 11.23 10.00 -2.73
CA THR A 182 12.69 10.14 -2.68
C THR A 182 13.14 10.52 -1.28
N ALA A 183 12.53 11.55 -0.67
CA ALA A 183 12.88 12.01 0.67
C ALA A 183 12.67 10.90 1.73
N LEU A 184 11.56 10.17 1.66
CA LEU A 184 11.29 9.07 2.58
C LEU A 184 12.26 7.90 2.39
N TRP A 185 12.58 7.55 1.14
CA TRP A 185 13.55 6.49 0.87
C TRP A 185 14.94 6.84 1.42
N VAL A 186 15.44 8.06 1.17
CA VAL A 186 16.72 8.53 1.70
C VAL A 186 16.74 8.49 3.23
N HIS A 187 15.68 9.00 3.87
CA HIS A 187 15.58 9.06 5.32
C HIS A 187 15.53 7.67 5.97
N LEU A 188 14.67 6.78 5.46
CA LEU A 188 14.50 5.43 5.99
C LEU A 188 15.76 4.57 5.80
N ARG A 189 16.47 4.73 4.68
CA ARG A 189 17.75 4.04 4.44
C ARG A 189 18.83 4.45 5.44
N ALA A 190 18.93 5.76 5.74
CA ALA A 190 19.90 6.27 6.71
C ALA A 190 19.62 5.73 8.13
N ASP A 191 18.37 5.74 8.56
CA ASP A 191 17.92 5.23 9.87
C ASP A 191 18.15 3.70 10.00
N GLU A 192 17.98 2.92 8.92
CA GLU A 192 18.38 1.50 8.92
C GLU A 192 19.89 1.29 9.07
N GLY A 193 20.71 2.13 8.43
CA GLY A 193 22.16 2.09 8.57
C GLY A 193 22.60 2.34 10.02
N GLU A 194 22.05 3.36 10.65
CA GLU A 194 22.33 3.71 12.05
C GLU A 194 21.88 2.60 13.02
N ARG A 195 20.69 2.02 12.83
CA ARG A 195 20.21 0.88 13.64
C ARG A 195 21.08 -0.36 13.51
N ARG A 196 21.57 -0.69 12.30
CA ARG A 196 22.48 -1.82 12.08
C ARG A 196 23.82 -1.61 12.78
N MET A 197 24.37 -0.39 12.74
CA MET A 197 25.61 -0.06 13.45
C MET A 197 25.44 -0.10 14.98
N GLY A 198 24.31 0.41 15.51
CA GLY A 198 24.01 0.36 16.94
C GLY A 198 23.83 -1.06 17.47
N SER A 199 23.09 -1.90 16.75
CA SER A 199 22.85 -3.31 17.12
C SER A 199 24.13 -4.16 17.01
N GLY A 200 24.99 -3.90 16.00
CA GLY A 200 26.30 -4.55 15.85
C GLY A 200 27.29 -4.16 16.95
N ALA A 201 27.27 -2.89 17.39
CA ALA A 201 28.09 -2.42 18.51
C ALA A 201 27.66 -3.04 19.85
N GLU A 202 26.35 -3.25 20.06
CA GLU A 202 25.80 -3.86 21.28
C GLU A 202 26.09 -5.37 21.35
N THR A 203 25.96 -6.09 20.23
CA THR A 203 26.36 -7.51 20.13
C THR A 203 27.88 -7.69 20.29
N ALA A 204 28.71 -6.82 19.71
CA ALA A 204 30.16 -6.84 19.93
C ALA A 204 30.54 -6.52 21.40
N ARG A 205 29.73 -5.72 22.11
CA ARG A 205 29.92 -5.42 23.53
C ARG A 205 29.56 -6.61 24.42
N MET A 206 28.54 -7.39 24.06
CA MET A 206 28.13 -8.61 24.76
C MET A 206 29.03 -9.83 24.49
N SER A 207 29.74 -9.86 23.35
CA SER A 207 30.72 -10.91 23.04
C SER A 207 32.15 -10.63 23.50
N ARG A 208 32.42 -9.50 24.17
CA ARG A 208 33.72 -9.27 24.83
C ARG A 208 33.86 -10.22 26.03
N PRO A 209 34.93 -11.03 26.11
CA PRO A 209 35.18 -11.85 27.28
C PRO A 209 35.37 -10.95 28.51
N PRO A 210 34.94 -11.37 29.72
CA PRO A 210 35.13 -10.59 30.93
C PRO A 210 36.64 -10.36 31.14
N GLU A 211 37.02 -9.11 31.45
CA GLU A 211 38.41 -8.80 31.77
C GLU A 211 38.88 -9.68 32.93
N PRO A 212 40.08 -10.31 32.85
CA PRO A 212 40.61 -11.09 33.96
C PRO A 212 40.79 -10.18 35.18
N GLY A 213 40.13 -10.57 36.27
CA GLY A 213 40.02 -9.78 37.49
C GLY A 213 41.37 -9.27 37.99
N ARG A 214 41.44 -7.96 38.23
CA ARG A 214 42.46 -7.39 39.12
C ARG A 214 42.29 -8.05 40.49
N ILE A 215 43.30 -8.82 40.87
CA ILE A 215 43.47 -9.36 42.23
C ILE A 215 43.45 -8.18 43.21
N PRO A 216 42.57 -8.18 44.24
CA PRO A 216 42.63 -7.19 45.30
C PRO A 216 43.89 -7.47 46.15
N GLY A 217 44.75 -6.47 46.31
CA GLY A 217 45.87 -6.51 47.25
C GLY A 217 45.38 -6.62 48.70
N PRO A 218 46.22 -7.15 49.61
CA PRO A 218 45.79 -7.61 50.92
C PRO A 218 45.30 -6.46 51.81
N THR A 219 44.08 -6.62 52.31
CA THR A 219 43.43 -5.77 53.30
C THR A 219 44.18 -5.87 54.63
N ARG A 220 44.81 -4.76 55.07
CA ARG A 220 45.25 -4.62 56.47
C ARG A 220 44.02 -4.34 57.33
N GLY A 221 43.86 -5.16 58.36
CA GLY A 221 42.79 -5.07 59.34
C GLY A 221 42.80 -3.77 60.14
N GLY A 222 41.60 -3.30 60.45
CA GLY A 222 41.30 -2.24 61.41
C GLY A 222 39.90 -2.50 61.95
N ALA A 223 39.79 -2.60 63.26
CA ALA A 223 38.68 -3.17 64.00
C ALA A 223 37.48 -2.22 64.20
N GLN A 224 36.32 -2.86 64.39
CA GLN A 224 35.25 -2.58 65.38
C GLN A 224 34.44 -1.27 65.33
N GLY A 225 33.11 -1.48 65.31
CA GLY A 225 32.11 -0.60 65.93
C GLY A 225 30.70 -0.75 65.33
N PRO A 226 29.70 -1.33 66.04
CA PRO A 226 28.35 -1.50 65.52
C PRO A 226 27.42 -0.34 65.92
N GLY A 227 26.52 0.05 65.02
CA GLY A 227 25.46 1.03 65.28
C GLY A 227 24.17 0.62 64.56
N ALA A 228 23.17 0.29 65.37
CA ALA A 228 21.84 -0.19 64.98
C ALA A 228 20.88 0.94 64.55
N GLY A 229 19.82 0.57 63.83
CA GLY A 229 18.60 1.38 63.64
C GLY A 229 17.90 1.08 62.31
N HIS A 230 16.97 0.11 62.24
CA HIS A 230 15.50 0.25 62.41
C HIS A 230 14.77 1.13 61.39
N GLY A 231 13.73 0.55 60.75
CA GLY A 231 12.66 1.25 60.01
C GLY A 231 12.31 0.58 58.67
N ARG A 232 11.69 -0.60 58.63
CA ARG A 232 10.24 -0.89 58.62
C ARG A 232 9.41 -0.24 57.48
N ALA A 233 8.97 -1.12 56.58
CA ALA A 233 7.60 -1.31 56.05
C ALA A 233 6.93 -0.26 55.14
N GLY A 234 6.39 -0.76 54.03
CA GLY A 234 5.36 -0.10 53.22
C GLY A 234 5.16 -0.75 51.85
N VAL A 235 4.38 -1.84 51.77
CA VAL A 235 3.85 -2.43 50.53
C VAL A 235 2.48 -1.76 50.19
N PRO A 236 1.77 -2.14 49.11
CA PRO A 236 1.51 -1.33 47.92
C PRO A 236 0.04 -0.88 47.79
N GLU A 237 -0.31 -0.04 46.81
CA GLU A 237 -1.71 0.04 46.36
C GLU A 237 -1.82 0.45 44.88
N ARG A 238 -2.40 -0.44 44.05
CA ARG A 238 -3.23 -0.06 42.90
C ARG A 238 -4.63 0.30 43.43
N PRO A 239 -5.43 1.13 42.76
CA PRO A 239 -6.39 0.66 41.73
C PRO A 239 -6.67 1.78 40.68
N ARG A 240 -7.55 1.76 39.66
CA ARG A 240 -8.41 0.83 38.91
C ARG A 240 -8.84 1.60 37.65
N GLU A 241 -9.42 0.86 36.72
CA GLU A 241 -10.12 1.30 35.52
C GLU A 241 -11.20 2.37 35.77
N SER A 242 -11.42 3.23 34.78
CA SER A 242 -12.71 3.58 34.17
C SER A 242 -12.47 4.19 32.79
#